data_AF-A0A7S3HM28-F1
#
_entry.id   AF-A0A7S3HM28-F1
#
_cell.length_a   1.000
_cell.length_b   1.000
_cell.length_c   1.000
_cell.angle_alpha   90.00
_cell.angle_beta   90.00
_cell.angle_gamma   90.00
#
_symmetry.space_group_name_H-M   'P 1'
#
loop_
_entity.id
_entity.type
_entity.pdbx_description
1 polymer ?
#
loop_
_entity_poly.entity_id
_entity_poly.type
_entity_poly.pdbx_seq_one_letter_code
_entity_poly.pdbx_strand_id
1 'polypeptide(L)'
;AFVGAGAAAAGVLRHGRRAAKATPASRAVALRAVNPRVEKLRTEMKTVKVSPSILSADFSRLGEEVENVLKAGADWVHVDVMDGKFVPNITIGPLVVAALRKKLPDAVLDCHLMIAEPEQRVDDFAKAGADIIAVHVEAAS
;
A
#
# COMPACT_ATOMS: atom_id res chain seq x y z
N ALA A 1 -36.84 8.62 -78.26
CA ALA A 1 -36.66 7.15 -78.18
C ALA A 1 -36.44 6.77 -76.73
N PHE A 2 -37.21 5.79 -76.25
CA PHE A 2 -37.02 5.03 -75.00
C PHE A 2 -35.58 4.45 -74.91
N VAL A 3 -34.97 3.98 -73.81
CA VAL A 3 -35.39 3.27 -72.59
C VAL A 3 -34.29 3.48 -71.53
N GLY A 4 -34.62 3.42 -70.24
CA GLY A 4 -33.60 3.20 -69.19
C GLY A 4 -34.16 3.08 -67.78
N ALA A 5 -34.89 2.01 -67.51
CA ALA A 5 -35.43 1.66 -66.18
C ALA A 5 -34.33 1.32 -65.16
N GLY A 6 -34.55 1.68 -63.89
CA GLY A 6 -33.72 1.26 -62.76
C GLY A 6 -34.48 1.42 -61.45
N ALA A 7 -34.66 0.32 -60.73
CA ALA A 7 -35.66 0.08 -59.69
C ALA A 7 -35.44 0.78 -58.34
N ALA A 8 -36.54 0.89 -57.59
CA ALA A 8 -36.59 1.26 -56.18
C ALA A 8 -36.13 0.13 -55.24
N ALA A 9 -35.46 0.48 -54.15
CA ALA A 9 -35.40 -0.27 -52.88
C ALA A 9 -34.94 0.73 -51.78
N ALA A 10 -35.81 1.17 -50.87
CA ALA A 10 -36.20 0.50 -49.62
C ALA A 10 -35.05 0.28 -48.62
N GLY A 11 -35.07 1.08 -47.56
CA GLY A 11 -34.70 0.67 -46.20
C GLY A 11 -33.21 0.57 -45.83
N VAL A 12 -32.79 1.39 -44.87
CA VAL A 12 -32.59 0.99 -43.47
C VAL A 12 -31.69 2.04 -42.79
N LEU A 13 -32.25 2.71 -41.79
CA LEU A 13 -31.55 3.55 -40.82
C LEU A 13 -30.43 2.75 -40.15
N ARG A 14 -29.17 3.02 -40.51
CA ARG A 14 -28.02 2.51 -39.75
C ARG A 14 -27.86 3.34 -38.50
N HIS A 15 -28.40 2.82 -37.39
CA HIS A 15 -28.08 3.26 -36.04
C HIS A 15 -26.55 3.29 -35.85
N GLY A 16 -26.02 4.48 -35.54
CA GLY A 16 -24.63 4.62 -35.13
C GLY A 16 -24.36 3.79 -33.88
N ARG A 17 -23.50 2.77 -34.01
CA ARG A 17 -22.94 2.09 -32.84
C ARG A 17 -22.06 3.09 -32.10
N ARG A 18 -22.54 3.62 -30.97
CA ARG A 18 -21.65 4.21 -29.96
C ARG A 18 -20.65 3.15 -29.55
N ALA A 19 -19.36 3.42 -29.76
CA ALA A 19 -18.30 2.60 -29.21
C ALA A 19 -18.44 2.59 -27.69
N ALA A 20 -18.64 1.40 -27.11
CA ALA A 20 -18.60 1.23 -25.66
C ALA A 20 -17.18 1.59 -25.19
N LYS A 21 -17.07 2.57 -24.28
CA LYS A 21 -15.81 2.84 -23.59
C LYS A 21 -15.43 1.58 -22.81
N ALA A 22 -14.25 1.04 -23.11
CA ALA A 22 -13.70 -0.09 -22.37
C ALA A 22 -13.57 0.28 -20.89
N THR A 23 -14.21 -0.49 -20.02
CA THR A 23 -14.00 -0.45 -18.58
C THR A 23 -12.53 -0.80 -18.31
N PRO A 24 -11.79 -0.05 -17.48
CA PRO A 24 -10.42 -0.42 -17.15
C PRO A 24 -10.45 -1.79 -16.48
N ALA A 25 -9.71 -2.74 -17.04
CA ALA A 25 -9.56 -4.06 -16.47
C ALA A 25 -9.02 -3.90 -15.04
N SER A 26 -9.71 -4.50 -14.07
CA SER A 26 -9.20 -4.59 -12.69
C SER A 26 -7.79 -5.18 -12.76
N ARG A 27 -6.80 -4.38 -12.38
CA ARG A 27 -5.40 -4.80 -12.34
C ARG A 27 -5.34 -5.99 -11.39
N ALA A 28 -5.14 -7.20 -11.93
CA ALA A 28 -4.98 -8.38 -11.11
C ALA A 28 -3.83 -8.11 -10.13
N VAL A 29 -4.15 -8.05 -8.84
CA VAL A 29 -3.14 -7.96 -7.80
C VAL A 29 -2.44 -9.31 -7.79
N ALA A 30 -1.27 -9.38 -8.41
CA ALA A 30 -0.40 -10.53 -8.27
C ALA A 30 -0.18 -10.73 -6.76
N LEU A 31 -0.55 -11.92 -6.24
CA LEU A 31 -0.23 -12.27 -4.86
C LEU A 31 1.29 -12.10 -4.68
N ARG A 32 1.68 -11.21 -3.76
CA ARG A 32 3.08 -10.85 -3.50
C ARG A 32 3.89 -12.08 -3.08
N ALA A 33 5.17 -12.06 -3.46
CA ALA A 33 6.20 -12.90 -2.86
C ALA A 33 6.07 -12.87 -1.32
N VAL A 34 6.08 -14.05 -0.70
CA VAL A 34 5.96 -14.20 0.75
C VAL A 34 7.16 -13.54 1.41
N ASN A 35 6.93 -12.54 2.27
CA ASN A 35 8.00 -11.94 3.07
C ASN A 35 8.36 -12.92 4.21
N PRO A 36 9.57 -13.51 4.20
CA PRO A 36 9.93 -14.56 5.16
C PRO A 36 9.92 -14.08 6.62
N ARG A 37 10.16 -12.78 6.88
CA ARG A 37 10.12 -12.23 8.24
C ARG A 37 8.70 -12.23 8.79
N VAL A 38 7.71 -11.92 7.96
CA VAL A 38 6.30 -11.89 8.35
C VAL A 38 5.73 -13.29 8.43
N GLU A 39 6.15 -14.20 7.54
CA GLU A 39 5.61 -15.56 7.49
C GLU A 39 5.93 -16.38 8.73
N LYS A 40 7.17 -16.27 9.24
CA LYS A 40 7.55 -16.87 10.52
C LYS A 40 6.60 -16.43 11.64
N LEU A 41 6.22 -15.16 11.65
CA LEU A 41 5.38 -14.61 12.70
C LEU A 41 3.89 -14.94 12.53
N ARG A 42 3.42 -15.17 11.30
CA ARG A 42 2.05 -15.66 11.01
C ARG A 42 1.86 -17.13 11.39
N THR A 43 2.92 -17.92 11.32
CA THR A 43 2.90 -19.37 11.57
C THR A 43 3.23 -19.75 13.01
N GLU A 44 3.88 -18.87 13.77
CA GLU A 44 4.09 -19.05 15.21
C GLU A 44 2.76 -19.08 15.98
N MET A 45 2.59 -20.07 16.86
CA MET A 45 1.39 -20.27 17.72
C MET A 45 1.26 -19.24 18.85
N LYS A 46 1.42 -17.95 18.56
CA LYS A 46 1.15 -16.87 19.51
C LYS A 46 -0.23 -16.28 19.18
N THR A 47 -1.18 -16.43 20.10
CA THR A 47 -2.57 -15.97 19.93
C THR A 47 -2.68 -14.44 19.88
N VAL A 48 -1.73 -13.74 20.48
CA VAL A 48 -1.68 -12.27 20.53
C VAL A 48 -0.28 -11.81 20.14
N LYS A 49 -0.21 -10.83 19.24
CA LYS A 49 1.02 -10.15 18.82
C LYS A 49 1.05 -8.75 19.42
N VAL A 50 2.22 -8.33 19.89
CA VAL A 50 2.44 -6.99 20.45
C VAL A 50 3.34 -6.19 19.52
N SER A 51 2.86 -5.04 19.08
CA SER A 51 3.54 -4.12 18.15
C SER A 51 3.61 -2.72 18.77
N PRO A 52 4.65 -2.40 19.58
CA PRO A 52 4.78 -1.08 20.19
C PRO A 52 5.01 0.01 19.14
N SER A 53 4.30 1.13 19.26
CA SER A 53 4.48 2.28 18.37
C SER A 53 5.68 3.13 18.78
N ILE A 54 6.56 3.39 17.81
CA ILE A 54 7.71 4.27 18.01
C ILE A 54 7.32 5.73 18.29
N LEU A 55 6.06 6.11 18.02
CA LEU A 55 5.59 7.47 18.27
C LEU A 55 5.66 7.85 19.76
N SER A 56 5.65 6.84 20.65
CA SER A 56 5.77 7.02 22.10
C SER A 56 7.21 6.89 22.62
N ALA A 57 8.18 6.62 21.75
CA ALA A 57 9.58 6.41 22.15
C ALA A 57 10.33 7.74 22.33
N ASP A 58 11.44 7.69 23.06
CA ASP A 58 12.41 8.79 23.07
C ASP A 58 13.17 8.84 21.73
N PHE A 59 12.77 9.78 20.86
CA PHE A 59 13.37 9.95 19.54
C PHE A 59 14.86 10.28 19.56
N SER A 60 15.39 10.84 20.65
CA SER A 60 16.83 11.16 20.76
C SER A 60 17.71 9.89 20.78
N ARG A 61 17.10 8.75 21.12
CA ARG A 61 17.74 7.43 21.25
C ARG A 61 16.92 6.32 20.59
N LEU A 62 16.16 6.67 19.55
CA LEU A 62 15.13 5.80 18.94
C LEU A 62 15.62 4.37 18.64
N GLY A 63 16.83 4.23 18.10
CA GLY A 63 17.38 2.92 17.79
C GLY A 63 17.56 2.02 19.02
N GLU A 64 17.92 2.59 20.17
CA GLU A 64 18.04 1.86 21.44
C GLU A 64 16.67 1.52 22.03
N GLU A 65 15.72 2.46 21.98
CA GLU A 65 14.34 2.24 22.44
C GLU A 65 13.70 1.05 21.72
N VAL A 66 13.83 1.00 20.40
CA VAL A 66 13.30 -0.11 19.59
C VAL A 66 14.00 -1.43 19.92
N GLU A 67 15.31 -1.40 20.08
CA GLU A 67 16.08 -2.59 20.49
C GLU A 67 15.64 -3.12 21.87
N ASN A 68 15.38 -2.22 22.80
CA ASN A 68 14.94 -2.56 24.16
C ASN A 68 13.56 -3.21 24.16
N VAL A 69 12.58 -2.69 23.42
CA VAL A 69 11.23 -3.30 23.36
C VAL A 69 11.25 -4.66 22.67
N LEU A 70 12.09 -4.84 21.64
CA LEU A 70 12.28 -6.15 21.00
C LEU A 70 12.90 -7.16 21.97
N LYS A 71 13.94 -6.76 22.72
CA LYS A 71 14.54 -7.58 23.79
C LYS A 71 13.54 -7.90 24.90
N ALA A 72 12.59 -7.01 25.18
CA ALA A 72 11.51 -7.23 26.15
C ALA A 72 10.40 -8.15 25.62
N GLY A 73 10.46 -8.60 24.37
CA GLY A 73 9.54 -9.60 23.80
C GLY A 73 8.45 -9.04 22.91
N ALA A 74 8.59 -7.79 22.43
CA ALA A 74 7.74 -7.27 21.35
C ALA A 74 7.88 -8.13 20.08
N ASP A 75 6.77 -8.36 19.39
CA ASP A 75 6.76 -9.16 18.16
C ASP A 75 7.15 -8.30 16.95
N TRP A 76 6.63 -7.07 16.88
CA TRP A 76 6.82 -6.12 15.78
C TRP A 76 7.20 -4.74 16.31
N VAL A 77 7.61 -3.87 15.40
CA VAL A 77 7.79 -2.44 15.66
C VAL A 77 6.79 -1.68 14.81
N HIS A 78 5.85 -0.99 15.47
CA HIS A 78 4.83 -0.20 14.76
C HIS A 78 5.37 1.19 14.44
N VAL A 79 5.15 1.63 13.20
CA VAL A 79 5.67 2.87 12.64
C VAL A 79 4.52 3.67 12.05
N ASP A 80 4.02 4.63 12.81
CA ASP A 80 2.97 5.55 12.40
C ASP A 80 3.52 6.70 11.54
N VAL A 81 3.11 6.75 10.28
CA VAL A 81 3.52 7.76 9.29
C VAL A 81 2.35 8.70 9.04
N MET A 82 2.58 9.98 9.28
CA MET A 82 1.59 11.04 9.16
C MET A 82 2.15 12.20 8.32
N ASP A 83 1.37 12.74 7.38
CA ASP A 83 1.82 13.72 6.38
C ASP A 83 1.28 15.15 6.57
N GLY A 84 0.48 15.40 7.60
CA GLY A 84 -0.16 16.70 7.81
C GLY A 84 -1.35 16.99 6.90
N LYS A 85 -1.64 16.13 5.91
CA LYS A 85 -2.73 16.30 4.92
C LYS A 85 -3.89 15.35 5.20
N PHE A 86 -3.62 14.05 5.37
CA PHE A 86 -4.66 13.08 5.72
C PHE A 86 -5.02 13.16 7.21
N VAL A 87 -4.01 13.37 8.06
CA VAL A 87 -4.15 13.69 9.48
C VAL A 87 -3.36 14.98 9.77
N PRO A 88 -3.73 15.77 10.79
CA PRO A 88 -3.10 17.09 11.03
C PRO A 88 -1.64 17.02 11.54
N ASN A 89 -1.20 15.85 12.00
CA ASN A 89 0.14 15.65 12.55
C ASN A 89 1.17 15.29 11.45
N ILE A 90 2.44 15.59 11.71
CA ILE A 90 3.58 15.16 10.88
C ILE A 90 4.51 14.36 11.78
N THR A 91 4.85 13.12 11.39
CA THR A 91 5.67 12.23 12.22
C THR A 91 7.03 11.95 11.58
N ILE A 92 7.12 10.88 10.79
CA ILE A 92 8.35 10.33 10.24
C ILE A 92 8.09 9.83 8.82
N GLY A 93 9.17 9.60 8.06
CA GLY A 93 9.10 9.09 6.69
C GLY A 93 9.97 7.85 6.45
N PRO A 94 10.11 7.43 5.18
CA PRO A 94 10.87 6.23 4.81
C PRO A 94 12.33 6.24 5.29
N LEU A 95 12.92 7.43 5.48
CA LEU A 95 14.29 7.58 6.00
C LEU A 95 14.46 6.95 7.39
N VAL A 96 13.48 7.10 8.28
CA VAL A 96 13.52 6.51 9.63
C VAL A 96 13.36 4.99 9.54
N VAL A 97 12.50 4.49 8.66
CA VAL A 97 12.33 3.05 8.41
C VAL A 97 13.63 2.42 7.92
N ALA A 98 14.32 3.07 6.97
CA ALA A 98 15.62 2.62 6.47
C ALA A 98 16.70 2.61 7.58
N ALA A 99 16.71 3.63 8.44
CA ALA A 99 17.63 3.68 9.58
C ALA A 99 17.37 2.55 10.58
N LEU A 100 16.10 2.29 10.92
CA LEU A 100 15.70 1.18 11.80
C LEU A 100 16.05 -0.17 11.17
N ARG A 101 15.77 -0.38 9.89
CA ARG A 101 16.15 -1.61 9.17
C ARG A 101 17.65 -1.86 9.21
N LYS A 102 18.48 -0.83 9.04
CA LYS A 102 19.94 -0.95 9.11
C LYS A 102 20.41 -1.36 10.51
N LYS A 103 19.79 -0.81 11.56
CA LYS A 103 20.15 -1.14 12.96
C LYS A 103 19.61 -2.51 13.39
N LEU A 104 18.42 -2.88 12.92
CA LEU A 104 17.66 -4.04 13.36
C LEU A 104 17.25 -4.89 12.14
N PRO A 105 18.19 -5.64 11.53
CA PRO A 105 17.98 -6.30 10.24
C PRO A 105 16.88 -7.38 10.27
N ASP A 106 16.62 -7.96 11.44
CA ASP A 106 15.66 -9.06 11.63
C ASP A 106 14.32 -8.60 12.22
N ALA A 107 14.21 -7.35 12.68
CA ALA A 107 12.97 -6.83 13.23
C ALA A 107 11.88 -6.76 12.15
N VAL A 108 10.64 -7.06 12.52
CA VAL A 108 9.49 -6.82 11.65
C VAL A 108 9.02 -5.39 11.83
N LEU A 109 9.06 -4.62 10.73
CA LEU A 109 8.65 -3.22 10.69
C LEU A 109 7.25 -3.12 10.09
N ASP A 110 6.30 -2.74 10.92
CA ASP A 110 4.89 -2.58 10.61
C ASP A 110 4.56 -1.09 10.39
N CYS A 111 4.50 -0.67 9.13
CA CYS A 111 4.31 0.72 8.75
C CYS A 111 2.84 1.02 8.49
N HIS A 112 2.27 1.93 9.27
CA HIS A 112 0.91 2.40 9.12
C HIS A 112 0.90 3.79 8.48
N LEU A 113 0.45 3.85 7.23
CA LEU A 113 0.42 5.06 6.43
C LEU A 113 -0.90 5.81 6.61
N MET A 114 -0.89 6.81 7.48
CA MET A 114 -1.93 7.83 7.62
C MET A 114 -1.56 9.04 6.75
N ILE A 115 -1.52 8.82 5.44
CA ILE A 115 -1.10 9.82 4.44
C ILE A 115 -2.09 9.89 3.28
N ALA A 116 -2.12 11.02 2.58
CA ALA A 116 -2.91 11.15 1.36
C ALA A 116 -2.24 10.42 0.19
N GLU A 117 -3.05 9.81 -0.69
CA GLU A 117 -2.58 9.12 -1.90
C GLU A 117 -1.47 8.08 -1.58
N PRO A 118 -1.72 7.14 -0.63
CA PRO A 118 -0.69 6.25 -0.11
C PRO A 118 -0.08 5.34 -1.18
N GLU A 119 -0.82 5.01 -2.24
CA GLU A 119 -0.35 4.22 -3.38
C GLU A 119 0.90 4.81 -4.05
N GLN A 120 1.11 6.13 -3.96
CA GLN A 120 2.30 6.79 -4.50
C GLN A 120 3.53 6.63 -3.59
N ARG A 121 3.36 6.15 -2.37
CA ARG A 121 4.41 6.06 -1.35
C ARG A 121 4.70 4.64 -0.88
N VAL A 122 3.81 3.68 -1.13
CA VAL A 122 4.00 2.25 -0.75
C VAL A 122 5.38 1.73 -1.18
N ASP A 123 5.82 2.05 -2.39
CA ASP A 123 7.11 1.58 -2.92
C ASP A 123 8.31 2.17 -2.16
N ASP A 124 8.21 3.40 -1.66
CA ASP A 124 9.28 4.04 -0.90
C ASP A 124 9.47 3.35 0.45
N PHE A 125 8.37 3.05 1.14
CA PHE A 125 8.40 2.31 2.40
C PHE A 125 8.85 0.86 2.21
N ALA A 126 8.40 0.20 1.14
CA ALA A 126 8.86 -1.15 0.80
C ALA A 126 10.38 -1.18 0.55
N LYS A 127 10.91 -0.23 -0.22
CA LYS A 127 12.36 -0.09 -0.47
C LYS A 127 13.15 0.26 0.80
N ALA A 128 12.56 1.05 1.69
CA ALA A 128 13.15 1.35 2.99
C ALA A 128 13.22 0.14 3.93
N GLY A 129 12.49 -0.94 3.61
CA GLY A 129 12.51 -2.19 4.35
C GLY A 129 11.33 -2.37 5.31
N ALA A 130 10.20 -1.71 5.05
CA ALA A 130 8.94 -2.07 5.69
C ALA A 130 8.53 -3.49 5.31
N ASP A 131 8.10 -4.28 6.29
CA ASP A 131 7.65 -5.66 6.05
C ASP A 131 6.13 -5.73 5.86
N ILE A 132 5.41 -4.91 6.63
CA ILE A 132 3.95 -4.74 6.56
C ILE A 132 3.69 -3.26 6.28
N ILE A 133 2.78 -2.99 5.35
CA ILE A 133 2.34 -1.65 5.01
C ILE A 133 0.82 -1.65 5.07
N ALA A 134 0.27 -0.97 6.07
CA ALA A 134 -1.15 -0.73 6.23
C ALA A 134 -1.50 0.67 5.72
N VAL A 135 -2.63 0.79 5.04
CA VAL A 135 -3.14 2.04 4.50
C VAL A 135 -4.61 2.19 4.88
N HIS A 136 -5.07 3.43 4.97
CA HIS A 136 -6.49 3.73 5.03
C HIS A 136 -7.11 3.62 3.63
N VAL A 137 -8.17 2.81 3.50
CA VAL A 137 -8.87 2.64 2.21
C VAL A 137 -9.52 3.94 1.76
N GLU A 138 -9.91 4.79 2.70
CA GLU A 138 -10.51 6.10 2.49
C GLU A 138 -9.50 7.12 1.93
N ALA A 139 -8.20 6.86 2.08
CA ALA A 139 -7.13 7.70 1.54
C ALA A 139 -6.70 7.29 0.13
N ALA A 140 -7.08 6.08 -0.30
CA ALA A 140 -6.74 5.54 -1.62
C ALA A 140 -7.69 6.11 -2.69
N SER A 141 -7.13 6.40 -3.87
CA SER A 141 -7.86 6.96 -5.03
C SER A 141 -8.10 5.96 -6.15
#